data_AF-A0A520ZVY3-F1
#
_entry.id   AF-A0A520ZVY3-F1
#
_cell.length_a   1.000
_cell.length_b   1.000
_cell.length_c   1.000
_cell.angle_alpha   90.00
_cell.angle_beta   90.00
_cell.angle_gamma   90.00
#
_symmetry.space_group_name_H-M   'P 1'
#
loop_
_entity.id
_entity.type
_entity.pdbx_description
1 polymer ?
#
loop_
_entity_poly.entity_id
_entity_poly.type
_entity_poly.pdbx_seq_one_letter_code
_entity_poly.pdbx_strand_id
1 'polypeptide(L)'
;MRKENTFPCLSKWSKSMKLILLFFIAILVSACDKPAPYAPVSNSGSMPESSAVEQVAPSGVTGDLPEAELAKERMTLEQIHQEIGIPALSAPWRGDLDDMVERRLIRVLTVYGLGTYYIDKGREKGITYELFKMFEDDLNKRFGKKHVRIHVVFIPVARDELITSLLEGHGDIAAASLTITPERDELIDFSDPLTRELSEILVAGPSATDISSIEDLAGREIYVRPS
;
A
#
# COMPACT_ATOMS: atom_id res chain seq x y z
N MET A 1 -34.17 19.51 23.43
CA MET A 1 -33.53 19.94 24.68
C MET A 1 -32.05 20.13 24.42
N ARG A 2 -31.63 21.39 24.48
CA ARG A 2 -30.29 21.89 24.16
C ARG A 2 -29.41 21.80 25.41
N LYS A 3 -28.19 21.30 25.32
CA LYS A 3 -27.15 21.56 26.33
C LYS A 3 -25.92 22.12 25.61
N GLU A 4 -25.81 23.43 25.69
CA GLU A 4 -24.67 24.23 25.27
C GLU A 4 -23.53 23.99 26.28
N ASN A 5 -22.37 23.54 25.80
CA ASN A 5 -21.15 23.46 26.61
C ASN A 5 -20.48 24.83 26.60
N THR A 6 -20.62 25.55 27.71
CA THR A 6 -19.99 26.83 27.99
C THR A 6 -18.50 26.66 28.29
N PHE A 7 -17.63 27.29 27.50
CA PHE A 7 -16.20 27.45 27.78
C PHE A 7 -15.97 28.52 28.86
N PRO A 8 -15.17 28.29 29.92
CA PRO A 8 -14.84 29.33 30.87
C PRO A 8 -13.64 30.17 30.43
N CYS A 9 -13.93 31.44 30.16
CA CYS A 9 -13.22 32.63 30.66
C CYS A 9 -11.68 32.72 30.49
N LEU A 10 -11.26 33.24 29.33
CA LEU A 10 -9.97 33.90 29.10
C LEU A 10 -9.97 35.30 29.75
N SER A 11 -9.65 35.42 31.04
CA SER A 11 -9.36 36.75 31.63
C SER A 11 -8.38 36.70 32.80
N LYS A 12 -7.14 36.24 32.54
CA LYS A 12 -5.97 36.57 33.37
C LYS A 12 -4.68 36.18 32.66
N TRP A 13 -4.32 36.95 31.63
CA TRP A 13 -3.00 36.88 31.01
C TRP A 13 -2.21 38.10 31.43
N SER A 14 -1.08 37.86 32.12
CA SER A 14 -0.18 38.90 32.59
C SER A 14 0.41 39.68 31.40
N LYS A 15 0.77 40.94 31.63
CA LYS A 15 1.30 41.85 30.59
C LYS A 15 2.52 41.26 29.85
N SER A 16 3.26 40.34 30.48
CA SER A 16 4.40 39.63 29.89
C SER A 16 4.01 38.63 28.80
N MET A 17 2.80 38.05 28.85
CA MET A 17 2.36 37.04 27.88
C MET A 17 1.75 37.65 26.61
N LYS A 18 1.26 38.91 26.68
CA LYS A 18 0.89 39.71 25.49
C LYS A 18 2.12 40.16 24.70
N LEU A 19 3.25 40.40 25.37
CA LEU A 19 4.49 40.81 24.70
C LEU A 19 5.15 39.63 23.96
N ILE A 20 5.07 38.42 24.53
CA ILE A 20 5.55 37.18 23.89
C ILE A 20 4.67 36.79 22.70
N LEU A 21 3.35 36.99 22.78
CA LEU A 21 2.44 36.72 21.66
C LEU A 21 2.63 37.72 20.50
N LEU A 22 2.92 38.99 20.79
CA LEU A 22 3.26 39.99 19.76
C LEU A 22 4.62 39.72 19.11
N PHE A 23 5.59 39.18 19.85
CA PHE A 23 6.90 38.80 19.30
C PHE A 23 6.81 37.56 18.39
N PHE A 24 5.93 36.60 18.71
CA PHE A 24 5.69 35.42 17.86
C PHE A 24 4.90 35.74 16.58
N ILE A 25 3.96 36.69 16.63
CA ILE A 25 3.23 37.15 15.43
C ILE A 25 4.16 37.91 14.47
N ALA A 26 5.17 38.63 14.98
CA ALA A 26 6.16 39.33 14.16
C ALA A 26 7.14 38.39 13.42
N ILE A 27 7.31 37.14 13.86
CA ILE A 27 8.17 36.14 13.20
C ILE A 27 7.44 35.44 12.02
N LEU A 28 6.10 35.50 11.97
CA LEU A 28 5.31 34.86 10.91
C LEU A 28 5.13 35.71 9.62
N VAL A 29 5.63 36.96 9.58
CA VAL A 29 5.43 37.87 8.43
C VAL A 29 6.64 37.92 7.47
N SER A 30 7.73 37.19 7.73
CA SER A 30 8.95 37.27 6.89
C SER A 30 9.40 35.94 6.26
N ALA A 31 8.45 35.10 5.81
CA ALA A 31 8.75 33.94 4.97
C ALA A 31 7.85 33.92 3.71
N CYS A 32 8.11 34.85 2.79
CA CYS A 32 7.69 34.73 1.40
C CYS A 32 8.94 34.39 0.58
N ASP A 33 9.18 33.11 0.32
CA ASP A 33 10.12 32.69 -0.72
C ASP A 33 9.33 32.09 -1.88
N LYS A 34 9.50 32.66 -3.07
CA LYS A 34 8.72 32.34 -4.27
C LYS A 34 9.31 31.08 -4.93
N PRO A 35 8.51 30.10 -5.38
CA PRO A 35 9.04 29.00 -6.16
C PRO A 35 9.38 29.45 -7.60
N ALA A 36 10.54 29.05 -8.09
CA ALA A 36 11.02 29.30 -9.45
C ALA A 36 10.30 28.41 -10.48
N PRO A 37 10.17 28.85 -11.76
CA PRO A 37 9.46 28.10 -12.79
C PRO A 37 10.26 26.88 -13.26
N TYR A 38 9.59 25.74 -13.43
CA TYR A 38 10.14 24.52 -14.01
C TYR A 38 10.21 24.66 -15.54
N ALA A 39 11.40 24.51 -16.13
CA ALA A 39 11.58 24.39 -17.58
C ALA A 39 11.65 22.89 -17.97
N PRO A 40 11.10 22.49 -19.14
CA PRO A 40 11.14 21.10 -19.58
C PRO A 40 12.52 20.74 -20.13
N VAL A 41 13.10 19.63 -19.63
CA VAL A 41 14.31 19.04 -20.20
C VAL A 41 13.92 18.13 -21.36
N SER A 42 14.22 18.59 -22.57
CA SER A 42 14.25 17.78 -23.79
C SER A 42 15.54 16.96 -23.82
N ASN A 43 15.46 15.64 -23.82
CA ASN A 43 16.58 14.78 -24.17
C ASN A 43 16.33 14.11 -25.52
N SER A 44 16.84 14.76 -26.57
CA SER A 44 17.31 14.10 -27.78
C SER A 44 18.78 13.71 -27.55
N GLY A 45 19.10 12.41 -27.55
CA GLY A 45 20.47 11.94 -27.40
C GLY A 45 20.55 10.43 -27.51
N SER A 46 21.06 9.97 -28.65
CA SER A 46 21.32 8.61 -29.09
C SER A 46 22.09 7.74 -28.08
N MET A 47 21.80 6.43 -28.12
CA MET A 47 22.62 5.36 -27.54
C MET A 47 24.08 5.45 -28.00
N PRO A 48 25.04 5.10 -27.14
CA PRO A 48 26.25 4.44 -27.58
C PRO A 48 26.25 2.96 -27.17
N GLU A 49 26.82 2.20 -28.09
CA GLU A 49 27.03 0.77 -28.12
C GLU A 49 28.13 0.32 -27.14
N SER A 50 27.95 -0.89 -26.63
CA SER A 50 28.94 -1.86 -26.13
C SER A 50 30.39 -1.40 -25.93
N SER A 51 30.82 -1.37 -24.66
CA SER A 51 32.18 -1.80 -24.30
C SER A 51 32.16 -2.48 -22.92
N ALA A 52 32.87 -3.61 -22.85
CA ALA A 52 32.96 -4.51 -21.72
C ALA A 52 33.47 -3.79 -20.46
N VAL A 53 32.85 -4.07 -19.30
CA VAL A 53 33.37 -3.65 -18.00
C VAL A 53 33.91 -4.87 -17.27
N GLU A 54 35.22 -4.80 -17.06
CA GLU A 54 36.10 -5.68 -16.30
C GLU A 54 35.57 -5.97 -14.89
N GLN A 55 35.65 -7.23 -14.46
CA GLN A 55 35.37 -7.60 -13.07
C GLN A 55 36.48 -7.12 -12.15
N VAL A 56 36.16 -6.14 -11.30
CA VAL A 56 37.00 -5.78 -10.15
C VAL A 56 36.35 -6.38 -8.91
N ALA A 57 36.94 -7.47 -8.39
CA ALA A 57 36.62 -8.00 -7.07
C ALA A 57 37.11 -7.01 -5.99
N PRO A 58 36.32 -6.65 -4.98
CA PRO A 58 36.85 -5.98 -3.81
C PRO A 58 37.39 -7.03 -2.84
N SER A 59 38.70 -7.23 -2.89
CA SER A 59 39.45 -7.85 -1.80
C SER A 59 39.58 -6.87 -0.64
N GLY A 60 39.16 -7.30 0.56
CA GLY A 60 39.75 -6.86 1.82
C GLY A 60 38.95 -5.85 2.66
N VAL A 61 38.01 -6.38 3.45
CA VAL A 61 37.83 -5.92 4.84
C VAL A 61 38.05 -7.15 5.72
N THR A 62 39.28 -7.28 6.22
CA THR A 62 39.65 -8.25 7.25
C THR A 62 39.26 -7.68 8.60
N GLY A 63 38.22 -8.27 9.19
CA GLY A 63 37.86 -8.10 10.59
C GLY A 63 37.23 -9.40 11.04
N ASP A 64 37.99 -10.20 11.80
CA ASP A 64 37.57 -11.50 12.31
C ASP A 64 36.34 -11.34 13.23
N LEU A 65 35.19 -11.73 12.71
CA LEU A 65 34.04 -12.19 13.48
C LEU A 65 33.73 -13.60 12.96
N PRO A 66 33.57 -14.61 13.85
CA PRO A 66 33.56 -16.01 13.43
C PRO A 66 32.40 -16.28 12.46
N GLU A 67 32.71 -16.70 11.23
CA GLU A 67 31.75 -17.16 10.20
C GLU A 67 30.76 -18.21 10.73
N ALA A 68 31.12 -18.90 11.82
CA ALA A 68 30.30 -19.86 12.53
C ALA A 68 29.05 -19.26 13.21
N GLU A 69 29.01 -17.95 13.51
CA GLU A 69 27.82 -17.30 14.10
C GLU A 69 26.80 -16.84 13.04
N LEU A 70 27.25 -16.37 11.87
CA LEU A 70 26.36 -16.04 10.74
C LEU A 70 25.71 -17.28 10.09
N ALA A 71 26.38 -18.43 10.18
CA ALA A 71 25.83 -19.71 9.75
C ALA A 71 24.78 -20.27 10.71
N LYS A 72 24.72 -19.78 11.96
CA LYS A 72 23.87 -20.33 13.02
C LYS A 72 22.44 -19.81 13.02
N GLU A 73 22.19 -18.68 12.35
CA GLU A 73 20.87 -18.05 12.23
C GLU A 73 20.27 -18.09 10.82
N ARG A 74 20.99 -18.63 9.82
CA ARG A 74 20.45 -18.74 8.47
C ARG A 74 19.66 -20.04 8.33
N MET A 75 18.36 -19.92 8.52
CA MET A 75 17.43 -21.03 8.27
C MET A 75 17.58 -21.54 6.83
N THR A 76 17.59 -22.86 6.64
CA THR A 76 17.59 -23.44 5.30
C THR A 76 16.25 -23.18 4.62
N LEU A 77 16.22 -23.22 3.28
CA LEU A 77 14.97 -23.06 2.52
C LEU A 77 13.92 -24.09 2.94
N GLU A 78 14.35 -25.30 3.29
CA GLU A 78 13.50 -26.37 3.81
C GLU A 78 12.96 -26.04 5.20
N GLN A 79 13.74 -25.41 6.07
CA GLN A 79 13.30 -24.98 7.40
C GLN A 79 12.33 -23.80 7.32
N ILE A 80 12.59 -22.84 6.43
CA ILE A 80 11.65 -21.74 6.12
C ILE A 80 10.35 -22.30 5.53
N HIS A 81 10.44 -23.31 4.65
CA HIS A 81 9.27 -24.02 4.10
C HIS A 81 8.50 -24.83 5.15
N GLN A 82 9.14 -25.29 6.22
CA GLN A 82 8.46 -26.00 7.32
C GLN A 82 7.89 -25.03 8.36
N GLU A 83 8.52 -23.88 8.57
CA GLU A 83 8.08 -22.87 9.55
C GLU A 83 7.02 -21.93 8.99
N ILE A 84 7.10 -21.59 7.69
CA ILE A 84 6.09 -20.77 6.98
C ILE A 84 5.19 -21.62 6.08
N GLY A 85 5.50 -22.91 5.88
CA GLY A 85 4.62 -23.87 5.22
C GLY A 85 4.13 -23.43 3.84
N ILE A 86 4.69 -23.94 2.73
CA ILE A 86 3.97 -23.87 1.42
C ILE A 86 2.51 -24.32 1.60
N PRO A 87 2.17 -25.35 2.42
CA PRO A 87 0.78 -25.68 2.75
C PRO A 87 0.03 -24.60 3.53
N ALA A 88 0.67 -23.86 4.46
CA ALA A 88 0.00 -22.79 5.20
C ALA A 88 -0.35 -21.60 4.28
N LEU A 89 0.42 -21.39 3.22
CA LEU A 89 0.13 -20.40 2.18
C LEU A 89 -0.86 -20.91 1.13
N SER A 90 -0.78 -22.20 0.73
CA SER A 90 -1.51 -22.74 -0.42
C SER A 90 -2.78 -23.50 -0.07
N ALA A 91 -2.89 -24.05 1.14
CA ALA A 91 -4.07 -24.81 1.53
C ALA A 91 -5.29 -23.89 1.70
N PRO A 92 -6.46 -24.29 1.19
CA PRO A 92 -7.72 -23.64 1.51
C PRO A 92 -7.91 -23.54 3.03
N TRP A 93 -8.21 -22.35 3.50
CA TRP A 93 -8.53 -22.10 4.91
C TRP A 93 -9.57 -20.99 5.01
N ARG A 94 -10.44 -21.11 6.01
CA ARG A 94 -11.46 -20.12 6.35
C ARG A 94 -11.47 -19.94 7.87
N GLY A 95 -11.76 -18.73 8.31
CA GLY A 95 -11.83 -18.34 9.71
C GLY A 95 -11.85 -16.82 9.81
N ASP A 96 -12.09 -16.31 11.02
CA ASP A 96 -12.17 -14.88 11.28
C ASP A 96 -10.86 -14.38 11.93
N LEU A 97 -10.83 -13.10 12.31
CA LEU A 97 -9.68 -12.43 12.91
C LEU A 97 -9.09 -13.19 14.09
N ASP A 98 -9.91 -13.78 14.96
CA ASP A 98 -9.42 -14.53 16.12
C ASP A 98 -8.56 -15.73 15.68
N ASP A 99 -9.02 -16.50 14.69
CA ASP A 99 -8.30 -17.65 14.15
C ASP A 99 -7.05 -17.20 13.36
N MET A 100 -7.15 -16.09 12.63
CA MET A 100 -6.01 -15.47 11.94
C MET A 100 -4.91 -15.02 12.91
N VAL A 101 -5.31 -14.44 14.05
CA VAL A 101 -4.44 -14.03 15.13
C VAL A 101 -3.80 -15.25 15.80
N GLU A 102 -4.54 -16.34 16.00
CA GLU A 102 -4.00 -17.58 16.58
C GLU A 102 -2.92 -18.20 15.68
N ARG A 103 -3.20 -18.36 14.39
CA ARG A 103 -2.26 -18.96 13.42
C ARG A 103 -1.12 -18.03 13.00
N ARG A 104 -1.17 -16.75 13.39
CA ARG A 104 -0.12 -15.73 13.15
C ARG A 104 0.17 -15.42 11.68
N LEU A 105 -0.77 -15.72 10.79
CA LEU A 105 -0.65 -15.52 9.36
C LEU A 105 -1.93 -14.89 8.82
N ILE A 106 -1.79 -13.91 7.93
CA ILE A 106 -2.88 -13.30 7.17
C ILE A 106 -2.44 -13.27 5.71
N ARG A 107 -3.24 -13.87 4.82
CA ARG A 107 -3.00 -13.97 3.39
C ARG A 107 -3.90 -12.98 2.67
N VAL A 108 -3.28 -12.01 2.01
CA VAL A 108 -3.97 -10.94 1.30
C VAL A 108 -3.91 -11.24 -0.20
N LEU A 109 -5.05 -11.58 -0.78
CA LEU A 109 -5.20 -11.70 -2.22
C LEU A 109 -5.13 -10.30 -2.84
N THR A 110 -4.24 -10.11 -3.80
CA THR A 110 -4.02 -8.83 -4.47
C THR A 110 -3.90 -9.04 -5.97
N VAL A 111 -3.90 -7.95 -6.73
CA VAL A 111 -3.68 -7.96 -8.18
C VAL A 111 -2.44 -7.13 -8.47
N TYR A 112 -1.56 -7.66 -9.33
CA TYR A 112 -0.41 -6.93 -9.80
C TYR A 112 -0.84 -5.70 -10.61
N GLY A 113 -0.42 -4.51 -10.18
CA GLY A 113 -0.77 -3.24 -10.79
C GLY A 113 0.13 -2.12 -10.33
N LEU A 114 0.59 -1.29 -11.28
CA LEU A 114 1.36 -0.09 -10.95
C LEU A 114 0.51 0.85 -10.09
N GLY A 115 1.06 1.26 -8.94
CA GLY A 115 0.37 2.08 -7.94
C GLY A 115 -0.31 1.30 -6.81
N THR A 116 -0.82 0.07 -7.06
CA THR A 116 -1.49 -0.76 -6.03
C THR A 116 -0.53 -1.74 -5.37
N TYR A 117 -0.12 -2.79 -6.09
CA TYR A 117 0.84 -3.80 -5.64
C TYR A 117 1.73 -4.18 -6.81
N TYR A 118 3.04 -3.99 -6.66
CA TYR A 118 4.02 -4.33 -7.67
C TYR A 118 5.37 -4.65 -7.02
N ILE A 119 6.23 -5.32 -7.78
CA ILE A 119 7.58 -5.67 -7.35
C ILE A 119 8.57 -4.90 -8.20
N ASP A 120 9.47 -4.15 -7.56
CA ASP A 120 10.53 -3.39 -8.19
C ASP A 120 11.88 -3.79 -7.58
N LYS A 121 12.79 -4.32 -8.41
CA LYS A 121 14.12 -4.82 -7.99
C LYS A 121 14.05 -5.77 -6.79
N GLY A 122 13.09 -6.70 -6.80
CA GLY A 122 12.87 -7.68 -5.74
C GLY A 122 12.25 -7.12 -4.46
N ARG A 123 11.75 -5.87 -4.47
CA ARG A 123 11.06 -5.25 -3.34
C ARG A 123 9.60 -5.05 -3.69
N GLU A 124 8.72 -5.57 -2.84
CA GLU A 124 7.29 -5.29 -2.89
C GLU A 124 7.03 -3.81 -2.58
N LYS A 125 6.10 -3.21 -3.33
CA LYS A 125 5.74 -1.79 -3.27
C LYS A 125 4.26 -1.59 -3.63
N GLY A 126 3.79 -0.38 -3.37
CA GLY A 126 2.48 0.11 -3.79
C GLY A 126 1.55 0.37 -2.61
N ILE A 127 0.44 1.06 -2.88
CA ILE A 127 -0.48 1.52 -1.83
C ILE A 127 -1.04 0.35 -1.02
N THR A 128 -1.42 -0.75 -1.68
CA THR A 128 -1.94 -1.95 -1.00
C THR A 128 -0.87 -2.56 -0.10
N TYR A 129 0.37 -2.66 -0.58
CA TYR A 129 1.48 -3.21 0.20
C TYR A 129 1.71 -2.40 1.48
N GLU A 130 1.88 -1.07 1.34
CA GLU A 130 2.14 -0.18 2.46
C GLU A 130 0.99 -0.17 3.48
N LEU A 131 -0.27 -0.13 2.98
CA LEU A 131 -1.46 -0.20 3.83
C LEU A 131 -1.46 -1.46 4.71
N PHE A 132 -1.20 -2.62 4.11
CA PHE A 132 -1.22 -3.88 4.84
C PHE A 132 0.00 -4.08 5.74
N LYS A 133 1.14 -3.44 5.45
CA LYS A 133 2.26 -3.37 6.40
C LYS A 133 1.93 -2.51 7.61
N MET A 134 1.24 -1.38 7.43
CA MET A 134 0.73 -0.59 8.55
C MET A 134 -0.31 -1.38 9.37
N PHE A 135 -1.18 -2.14 8.69
CA PHE A 135 -2.13 -3.04 9.33
C PHE A 135 -1.43 -4.16 10.12
N GLU A 136 -0.40 -4.79 9.55
CA GLU A 136 0.44 -5.79 10.23
C GLU A 136 1.04 -5.22 11.52
N ASP A 137 1.57 -3.99 11.48
CA ASP A 137 2.13 -3.33 12.65
C ASP A 137 1.07 -2.99 13.71
N ASP A 138 -0.12 -2.54 13.31
CA ASP A 138 -1.23 -2.29 14.23
C ASP A 138 -1.71 -3.59 14.91
N LEU A 139 -1.86 -4.68 14.14
CA LEU A 139 -2.18 -5.99 14.69
C LEU A 139 -1.12 -6.49 15.67
N ASN A 140 0.16 -6.30 15.35
CA ASN A 140 1.25 -6.71 16.25
C ASN A 140 1.32 -5.85 17.52
N LYS A 141 0.90 -4.58 17.47
CA LYS A 141 0.76 -3.75 18.69
C LYS A 141 -0.37 -4.23 19.59
N ARG A 142 -1.48 -4.71 19.01
CA ARG A 142 -2.68 -5.14 19.74
C ARG A 142 -2.61 -6.59 20.23
N PHE A 143 -2.16 -7.50 19.37
CA PHE A 143 -2.23 -8.96 19.56
C PHE A 143 -0.87 -9.67 19.50
N GLY A 144 0.21 -8.92 19.24
CA GLY A 144 1.56 -9.46 19.18
C GLY A 144 1.99 -10.04 20.52
N LYS A 145 2.74 -11.14 20.47
CA LYS A 145 3.44 -11.70 21.63
C LYS A 145 4.91 -11.28 21.56
N LYS A 146 5.60 -11.19 22.70
CA LYS A 146 6.99 -10.68 22.80
C LYS A 146 7.96 -11.24 21.73
N HIS A 147 7.82 -12.53 21.39
CA HIS A 147 8.71 -13.22 20.46
C HIS A 147 7.98 -13.80 19.24
N VAL A 148 6.68 -13.57 19.10
CA VAL A 148 5.89 -14.14 17.99
C VAL A 148 4.99 -13.06 17.42
N ARG A 149 5.25 -12.72 16.15
CA ARG A 149 4.52 -11.71 15.39
C ARG A 149 3.47 -12.34 14.49
N ILE A 150 2.45 -11.58 14.16
CA ILE A 150 1.51 -11.86 13.07
C ILE A 150 2.16 -11.36 11.79
N HIS A 151 2.13 -12.16 10.73
CA HIS A 151 2.69 -11.82 9.43
C HIS A 151 1.60 -11.67 8.37
N VAL A 152 1.71 -10.63 7.55
CA VAL A 152 0.88 -10.45 6.37
C VAL A 152 1.66 -10.86 5.12
N VAL A 153 1.09 -11.75 4.34
CA VAL A 153 1.65 -12.27 3.08
C VAL A 153 0.73 -11.89 1.92
N PHE A 154 1.31 -11.42 0.81
CA PHE A 154 0.57 -11.04 -0.38
C PHE A 154 0.58 -12.19 -1.39
N ILE A 155 -0.60 -12.52 -1.91
CA ILE A 155 -0.79 -13.56 -2.92
C ILE A 155 -1.39 -12.88 -4.16
N PRO A 156 -0.56 -12.56 -5.18
CA PRO A 156 -1.06 -11.98 -6.41
C PRO A 156 -1.82 -13.03 -7.24
N VAL A 157 -3.05 -12.70 -7.63
CA VAL A 157 -3.91 -13.52 -8.51
C VAL A 157 -4.42 -12.70 -9.69
N ALA A 158 -5.05 -13.36 -10.67
CA ALA A 158 -5.80 -12.63 -11.70
C ALA A 158 -7.03 -11.94 -11.07
N ARG A 159 -7.52 -10.86 -11.68
CA ARG A 159 -8.60 -10.08 -11.04
C ARG A 159 -9.93 -10.82 -11.03
N ASP A 160 -10.24 -11.46 -12.14
CA ASP A 160 -11.41 -12.31 -12.32
C ASP A 160 -11.40 -13.51 -11.36
N GLU A 161 -10.23 -13.95 -10.92
CA GLU A 161 -10.08 -15.02 -9.92
C GLU A 161 -10.20 -14.53 -8.48
N LEU A 162 -10.21 -13.21 -8.22
CA LEU A 162 -10.02 -12.67 -6.87
C LEU A 162 -11.14 -13.06 -5.90
N ILE A 163 -12.40 -12.91 -6.32
CA ILE A 163 -13.57 -13.25 -5.49
C ILE A 163 -13.69 -14.77 -5.37
N THR A 164 -13.52 -15.51 -6.46
CA THR A 164 -13.55 -16.98 -6.45
C THR A 164 -12.47 -17.54 -5.50
N SER A 165 -11.24 -17.03 -5.56
CA SER A 165 -10.13 -17.46 -4.70
C SER A 165 -10.39 -17.14 -3.22
N LEU A 166 -11.01 -15.99 -2.94
CA LEU A 166 -11.42 -15.63 -1.57
C LEU A 166 -12.48 -16.60 -1.06
N LEU A 167 -13.50 -16.85 -1.88
CA LEU A 167 -14.56 -17.80 -1.58
C LEU A 167 -14.01 -19.22 -1.44
N GLU A 168 -12.97 -19.63 -2.14
CA GLU A 168 -12.36 -20.95 -2.00
C GLU A 168 -11.42 -21.05 -0.79
N GLY A 169 -11.12 -19.94 -0.12
CA GLY A 169 -10.25 -19.90 1.06
C GLY A 169 -8.76 -19.88 0.73
N HIS A 170 -8.40 -19.50 -0.49
CA HIS A 170 -6.99 -19.32 -0.91
C HIS A 170 -6.35 -18.05 -0.33
N GLY A 171 -7.16 -17.14 0.20
CA GLY A 171 -6.71 -16.07 1.08
C GLY A 171 -7.81 -15.65 2.03
N ASP A 172 -7.50 -14.70 2.91
CA ASP A 172 -8.39 -14.30 4.00
C ASP A 172 -8.95 -12.89 3.79
N ILE A 173 -8.24 -12.06 3.01
CA ILE A 173 -8.67 -10.71 2.64
C ILE A 173 -8.36 -10.49 1.15
N ALA A 174 -9.30 -9.93 0.40
CA ALA A 174 -9.06 -9.48 -0.97
C ALA A 174 -8.86 -7.95 -1.01
N ALA A 175 -7.73 -7.49 -1.56
CA ALA A 175 -7.37 -6.09 -1.62
C ALA A 175 -6.83 -5.70 -3.00
N ALA A 176 -7.73 -5.25 -3.88
CA ALA A 176 -7.39 -4.89 -5.26
C ALA A 176 -8.21 -3.72 -5.82
N SER A 177 -8.58 -2.75 -4.98
CA SER A 177 -9.51 -1.65 -5.34
C SER A 177 -10.82 -2.19 -5.91
N LEU A 178 -11.48 -3.06 -5.16
CA LEU A 178 -12.77 -3.63 -5.54
C LEU A 178 -13.89 -2.63 -5.28
N THR A 179 -14.72 -2.40 -6.30
CA THR A 179 -15.98 -1.66 -6.14
C THR A 179 -17.02 -2.56 -5.51
N ILE A 180 -17.67 -2.05 -4.47
CA ILE A 180 -18.82 -2.68 -3.82
C ILE A 180 -20.00 -2.59 -4.79
N THR A 181 -20.52 -3.73 -5.25
CA THR A 181 -21.73 -3.82 -6.07
C THR A 181 -22.71 -4.77 -5.39
N PRO A 182 -24.04 -4.65 -5.62
CA PRO A 182 -25.02 -5.53 -4.99
C PRO A 182 -24.72 -7.02 -5.21
N GLU A 183 -24.28 -7.38 -6.42
CA GLU A 183 -23.99 -8.77 -6.79
C GLU A 183 -22.78 -9.33 -6.02
N ARG A 184 -21.80 -8.48 -5.68
CA ARG A 184 -20.62 -8.89 -4.90
C ARG A 184 -20.92 -8.92 -3.41
N ASP A 185 -21.73 -7.98 -2.93
CA ASP A 185 -22.14 -7.86 -1.52
C ASP A 185 -23.00 -9.06 -1.08
N GLU A 186 -23.72 -9.70 -2.02
CA GLU A 186 -24.41 -10.98 -1.78
C GLU A 186 -23.45 -12.17 -1.57
N LEU A 187 -22.19 -12.07 -2.00
CA LEU A 187 -21.21 -13.17 -2.00
C LEU A 187 -20.16 -13.03 -0.89
N ILE A 188 -19.72 -11.80 -0.61
CA ILE A 188 -18.61 -11.51 0.30
C ILE A 188 -18.89 -10.24 1.12
N ASP A 189 -18.34 -10.18 2.33
CA ASP A 189 -18.40 -8.98 3.15
C ASP A 189 -17.33 -7.97 2.74
N PHE A 190 -17.68 -6.68 2.74
CA PHE A 190 -16.77 -5.58 2.47
C PHE A 190 -16.42 -4.80 3.75
N SER A 191 -15.21 -4.25 3.80
CA SER A 191 -14.87 -3.25 4.80
C SER A 191 -15.59 -1.93 4.51
N ASP A 192 -15.54 -1.01 5.48
CA ASP A 192 -15.82 0.40 5.19
C ASP A 192 -14.94 0.87 4.01
N PRO A 193 -15.51 1.59 3.02
CA PRO A 193 -14.74 2.07 1.87
C PRO A 193 -13.54 2.92 2.28
N LEU A 194 -12.35 2.55 1.80
CA LEU A 194 -11.11 3.27 2.10
C LEU A 194 -10.90 4.51 1.21
N THR A 195 -11.67 4.62 0.13
CA THR A 195 -11.61 5.73 -0.83
C THR A 195 -12.96 6.42 -0.92
N ARG A 196 -12.95 7.63 -1.49
CA ARG A 196 -14.18 8.32 -1.87
C ARG A 196 -14.91 7.55 -2.96
N GLU A 197 -16.17 7.93 -3.17
CA GLU A 197 -16.98 7.46 -4.31
C GLU A 197 -16.20 7.65 -5.62
N LEU A 198 -16.18 6.60 -6.43
CA LEU A 198 -15.42 6.54 -7.67
C LEU A 198 -16.25 7.14 -8.80
N SER A 199 -15.63 7.95 -9.64
CA SER A 199 -16.22 8.40 -10.90
C SER A 199 -15.63 7.62 -12.05
N GLU A 200 -16.47 6.92 -12.79
CA GLU A 200 -16.08 6.27 -14.04
C GLU A 200 -16.07 7.32 -15.15
N ILE A 201 -14.93 7.48 -15.82
CA ILE A 201 -14.74 8.44 -16.89
C ILE A 201 -14.43 7.72 -18.19
N LEU A 202 -15.07 8.17 -19.27
CA LEU A 202 -14.71 7.72 -20.61
C LEU A 202 -13.37 8.36 -21.01
N VAL A 203 -12.42 7.53 -21.40
CA VAL A 203 -11.13 7.99 -21.93
C VAL A 203 -11.09 7.74 -23.42
N ALA A 204 -10.90 8.81 -24.20
CA ALA A 204 -10.85 8.76 -25.65
C ALA A 204 -9.56 9.42 -26.18
N GLY A 205 -9.12 9.01 -27.38
CA GLY A 205 -7.95 9.57 -28.03
C GLY A 205 -8.19 10.99 -28.57
N PRO A 206 -7.14 11.76 -28.90
CA PRO A 206 -7.26 13.15 -29.37
C PRO A 206 -8.09 13.32 -30.66
N SER A 207 -8.22 12.25 -31.46
CA SER A 207 -8.99 12.23 -32.71
C SER A 207 -10.39 11.63 -32.55
N ALA A 208 -10.77 11.25 -31.33
CA ALA A 208 -12.10 10.74 -31.07
C ALA A 208 -13.14 11.85 -31.24
N THR A 209 -14.31 11.49 -31.76
CA THR A 209 -15.47 12.39 -31.75
C THR A 209 -15.80 12.78 -30.32
N ASP A 210 -16.28 13.99 -30.12
CA ASP A 210 -16.79 14.42 -28.82
C ASP A 210 -17.95 13.52 -28.38
N ILE A 211 -17.90 13.06 -27.13
CA ILE A 211 -18.88 12.16 -26.52
C ILE A 211 -19.31 12.84 -25.23
N SER A 212 -20.56 13.30 -25.21
CA SER A 212 -21.10 14.14 -24.14
C SER A 212 -22.15 13.42 -23.29
N SER A 213 -22.68 12.31 -23.81
CA SER A 213 -23.76 11.53 -23.22
C SER A 213 -23.52 10.03 -23.43
N ILE A 214 -24.25 9.19 -22.70
CA ILE A 214 -24.14 7.73 -22.84
C ILE A 214 -24.75 7.26 -24.16
N GLU A 215 -25.73 7.99 -24.69
CA GLU A 215 -26.38 7.71 -25.98
C GLU A 215 -25.40 7.84 -27.15
N ASP A 216 -24.43 8.75 -27.04
CA ASP A 216 -23.39 8.96 -28.04
C ASP A 216 -22.47 7.74 -28.22
N LEU A 217 -22.52 6.78 -27.28
CA LEU A 217 -21.79 5.52 -27.33
C LEU A 217 -22.45 4.47 -28.23
N ALA A 218 -23.71 4.65 -28.62
CA ALA A 218 -24.45 3.68 -29.42
C ALA A 218 -23.74 3.39 -30.75
N GLY A 219 -23.54 2.10 -31.05
CA GLY A 219 -22.87 1.66 -32.29
C GLY A 219 -21.35 1.90 -32.32
N ARG A 220 -20.75 2.38 -31.22
CA ARG A 220 -19.30 2.49 -31.08
C ARG A 220 -18.72 1.24 -30.45
N GLU A 221 -17.49 0.91 -30.85
CA GLU A 221 -16.71 -0.11 -30.18
C GLU A 221 -16.08 0.48 -28.91
N ILE A 222 -16.25 -0.22 -27.78
CA ILE A 222 -15.75 0.21 -26.47
C ILE A 222 -14.98 -0.94 -25.86
N TYR A 223 -13.80 -0.62 -25.36
CA TYR A 223 -12.95 -1.56 -24.65
C TYR A 223 -13.11 -1.32 -23.15
N VAL A 224 -13.67 -2.31 -22.47
CA VAL A 224 -13.73 -2.35 -21.01
C VAL A 224 -12.88 -3.50 -20.51
N ARG A 225 -12.30 -3.33 -19.33
CA ARG A 225 -11.61 -4.43 -18.66
C ARG A 225 -12.66 -5.28 -17.93
N PRO A 226 -12.76 -6.60 -18.21
CA PRO A 226 -13.64 -7.48 -17.46
C PRO A 226 -13.31 -7.43 -15.96
N SER A 227 -14.34 -7.47 -15.12
CA SER A 227 -14.24 -7.26 -13.68
C SER A 227 -14.68 -8.47 -12.89
#